data_AF-A0A7W5X535-F1
#
_entry.id   AF-A0A7W5X535-F1
#
_cell.length_a   1.000
_cell.length_b   1.000
_cell.length_c   1.000
_cell.angle_alpha   90.00
_cell.angle_beta   90.00
_cell.angle_gamma   90.00
#
_symmetry.space_group_name_H-M   'P 1'
#
loop_
_entity.id
_entity.type
_entity.pdbx_description
1 polymer ?
#
loop_
_entity_poly.entity_id
_entity_poly.type
_entity_poly.pdbx_seq_one_letter_code
_entity_poly.pdbx_strand_id
1 'polypeptide(L)' 'MKNYVLRVSCQSTRGIVAAIANYLADQGCNIVDSSQFDDLDTGKFFMRVS' A
#
# COMPACT_ATOMS: atom_id res chain seq x y z
N MET A 1 2.32 1.16 -21.75
CA MET A 1 2.10 1.64 -20.36
C MET A 1 3.31 1.29 -19.53
N LYS A 2 3.69 2.14 -18.57
CA LYS A 2 4.74 1.82 -17.59
C LYS A 2 4.06 1.23 -16.36
N ASN A 3 4.55 0.09 -15.91
CA ASN A 3 4.08 -0.57 -14.69
C ASN A 3 5.10 -0.32 -13.58
N TYR A 4 4.61 -0.02 -12.39
CA TYR A 4 5.43 0.24 -11.22
C TYR A 4 5.02 -0.71 -10.11
N VAL A 5 5.92 -0.97 -9.16
CA VAL A 5 5.60 -1.74 -7.96
C VAL A 5 6.08 -0.94 -6.77
N LEU A 6 5.16 -0.58 -5.88
CA LEU A 6 5.46 0.04 -4.59
C LEU A 6 5.36 -1.03 -3.50
N ARG A 7 6.39 -1.11 -2.66
CA ARG A 7 6.39 -1.93 -1.45
C ARG A 7 6.47 -1.02 -0.24
N VAL A 8 5.61 -1.24 0.73
CA VAL A 8 5.52 -0.46 1.96
C VAL A 8 5.74 -1.38 3.14
N SER A 9 6.52 -0.90 4.12
CA SER A 9 6.67 -1.51 5.44
C SER A 9 6.68 -0.41 6.49
N CYS A 10 5.76 -0.45 7.45
CA CYS A 10 5.67 0.56 8.51
C CYS A 10 5.02 -0.03 9.78
N GLN A 11 4.94 0.76 10.84
CA GLN A 11 4.14 0.40 12.01
C GLN A 11 2.65 0.37 11.62
N SER A 12 1.96 -0.70 12.00
CA SER A 12 0.53 -0.86 11.73
C SER A 12 -0.26 0.22 12.45
N THR A 13 -1.04 0.97 11.66
CA THR A 13 -1.91 2.05 12.11
C THR A 13 -3.14 2.10 11.21
N ARG A 14 -4.26 2.59 11.76
CA ARG A 14 -5.49 2.72 10.99
C ARG A 14 -5.29 3.75 9.86
N GLY A 15 -5.68 3.36 8.64
CA GLY A 15 -5.75 4.27 7.49
C GLY A 15 -4.59 4.17 6.50
N ILE A 16 -3.60 3.29 6.73
CA ILE A 16 -2.45 3.14 5.81
C ILE A 16 -2.90 2.86 4.37
N VAL A 17 -3.80 1.89 4.18
CA VAL A 17 -4.31 1.53 2.84
C VAL A 17 -5.00 2.71 2.16
N ALA A 18 -5.85 3.44 2.90
CA ALA A 18 -6.56 4.60 2.37
C ALA A 18 -5.59 5.73 1.98
N ALA A 19 -4.59 6.01 2.82
CA ALA A 19 -3.58 7.03 2.54
C ALA A 19 -2.79 6.70 1.25
N ILE A 20 -2.37 5.45 1.07
CA ILE A 20 -1.64 5.01 -0.12
C ILE A 20 -2.54 5.06 -1.36
N ALA A 21 -3.75 4.50 -1.28
CA ALA A 21 -4.67 4.44 -2.41
C ALA A 21 -5.08 5.84 -2.89
N ASN A 22 -5.41 6.74 -1.97
CA ASN A 22 -5.76 8.12 -2.30
C ASN A 22 -4.58 8.86 -2.92
N TYR A 23 -3.38 8.73 -2.35
CA TYR A 23 -2.19 9.34 -2.93
C TYR A 23 -1.92 8.88 -4.37
N LEU A 24 -2.00 7.58 -4.64
CA LEU A 24 -1.82 7.04 -5.99
C LEU A 24 -2.90 7.54 -6.96
N ALA A 25 -4.15 7.59 -6.52
CA ALA A 25 -5.27 8.10 -7.31
C ALA A 25 -5.08 9.60 -7.63
N ASP A 26 -4.65 10.42 -6.66
CA ASP A 26 -4.37 11.85 -6.85
C ASP A 26 -3.22 12.09 -7.84
N GLN A 27 -2.29 11.14 -7.98
CA GLN A 27 -1.23 11.15 -8.99
C GLN A 27 -1.68 10.56 -10.36
N GLY A 28 -2.95 10.22 -10.52
CA GLY A 28 -3.49 9.63 -11.75
C GLY A 28 -3.03 8.19 -12.01
N CYS A 29 -2.55 7.49 -10.99
CA CYS A 29 -2.16 6.09 -11.10
C CYS A 29 -3.38 5.17 -10.98
N ASN A 30 -3.37 4.09 -11.75
CA ASN A 30 -4.35 3.01 -11.62
C ASN A 30 -3.73 1.84 -10.84
N ILE A 31 -4.44 1.33 -9.83
CA ILE A 31 -4.01 0.14 -9.08
C ILE A 31 -4.51 -1.09 -9.84
N VAL A 32 -3.59 -1.93 -10.29
CA VAL A 32 -3.86 -3.19 -11.00
C VAL A 32 -3.86 -4.37 -10.02
N ASP A 33 -2.95 -4.36 -9.05
CA ASP A 33 -2.85 -5.39 -8.02
C ASP A 33 -2.50 -4.76 -6.67
N SER A 34 -3.09 -5.29 -5.60
CA SER A 34 -2.88 -4.80 -4.24
C SER A 34 -2.94 -5.95 -3.26
N SER A 35 -1.87 -6.14 -2.51
CA SER A 35 -1.77 -7.15 -1.45
C SER A 35 -1.25 -6.51 -0.17
N GLN A 36 -1.90 -6.81 0.95
CA GLN A 36 -1.53 -6.32 2.27
C GLN A 36 -1.43 -7.45 3.28
N PHE A 37 -0.54 -7.29 4.25
CA PHE A 37 -0.35 -8.20 5.37
C PHE A 37 -0.13 -7.38 6.64
N ASP A 38 -0.92 -7.67 7.66
CA ASP A 38 -0.80 -7.05 8.98
C ASP A 38 -0.22 -8.10 9.94
N ASP A 39 1.03 -7.88 10.34
CA ASP A 39 1.73 -8.72 11.30
C ASP A 39 1.40 -8.22 12.70
N LEU A 40 0.38 -8.84 13.31
CA LEU A 40 -0.10 -8.49 14.65
C LEU A 40 0.91 -8.86 15.75
N ASP A 41 1.83 -9.79 15.49
CA ASP A 41 2.84 -10.21 16.47
C ASP A 41 3.94 -9.15 16.60
N THR A 42 4.36 -8.55 15.48
CA THR A 42 5.39 -7.48 15.48
C THR A 42 4.81 -6.07 15.40
N GLY A 43 3.50 -5.95 15.17
CA GLY A 43 2.81 -4.68 14.94
C GLY A 43 3.20 -4.01 13.62
N LYS A 44 3.71 -4.76 12.64
CA LYS A 44 4.15 -4.21 11.34
C LYS A 44 3.11 -4.43 10.27
N PHE A 45 2.96 -3.44 9.42
CA PHE A 45 2.14 -3.50 8.22
C PHE A 45 3.03 -3.59 6.98
N PHE A 46 2.67 -4.49 6.07
CA PHE A 46 3.31 -4.69 4.79
C PHE A 46 2.28 -4.56 3.67
N MET A 47 2.67 -3.89 2.58
CA MET A 47 1.84 -3.79 1.39
C MET A 47 2.67 -3.82 0.12
N ARG A 48 2.13 -4.46 -0.91
CA ARG A 48 2.63 -4.41 -2.28
C ARG A 48 1.49 -3.94 -3.17
N VAL A 49 1.74 -2.93 -3.98
CA VAL A 49 0.76 -2.39 -4.94
C VAL A 49 1.44 -2.14 -6.29
N SER A 50 0.75 -2.43 -7.38
CA SER A 50 1.21 -2.22 -8.75
C SER A 50 0.12 -1.79 -9.70
#